data_AF-A0A932UQW4-F1
#
_entry.id   AF-A0A932UQW4-F1
#
_cell.length_a   1.000
_cell.length_b   1.000
_cell.length_c   1.000
_cell.angle_alpha   90.00
_cell.angle_beta   90.00
_cell.angle_gamma   90.00
#
_symmetry.space_group_name_H-M   'P 1'
#
loop_
_entity.id
_entity.type
_entity.pdbx_description
1 polymer ?
#
loop_
_entity_poly.entity_id
_entity_poly.type
_entity_poly.pdbx_seq_one_letter_code
_entity_poly.pdbx_strand_id
1 'polypeptide(L)'
;MDKELRNRLRAVVVQCRRALEDDVRRQLEGAYGILPDGTALPEEQLGKGWTRALKAERERIIVAVQHIESYGLSRPQAMEQFVRETAFTILNRLAALKLMEHPGRVLIQESAGKG
;
A
#
# COMPACT_ATOMS: atom_id res chain seq x y z
N MET A 1 16.03 -16.49 -19.84
CA MET A 1 16.08 -15.11 -19.27
C MET A 1 17.50 -14.83 -18.82
N ASP A 2 18.06 -13.69 -19.22
CA ASP A 2 19.41 -13.26 -18.83
C ASP A 2 19.49 -13.01 -17.30
N LYS A 3 20.60 -13.42 -16.66
CA LYS A 3 20.84 -13.32 -15.21
C LYS A 3 20.89 -11.86 -14.77
N GLU A 4 21.50 -10.98 -15.57
CA GLU A 4 21.60 -9.56 -15.25
C GLU A 4 20.24 -8.88 -15.27
N LEU A 5 19.41 -9.19 -16.27
CA LEU A 5 18.02 -8.74 -16.31
C LEU A 5 17.21 -9.19 -15.09
N ARG A 6 17.33 -10.45 -14.65
CA ARG A 6 16.64 -10.94 -13.43
C ARG A 6 17.04 -10.15 -12.19
N ASN A 7 18.33 -9.92 -12.03
CA ASN A 7 18.87 -9.22 -10.87
C ASN A 7 18.38 -7.76 -10.83
N ARG A 8 18.38 -7.07 -11.98
CA ARG A 8 17.85 -5.71 -12.09
C ARG A 8 16.36 -5.65 -11.78
N LEU A 9 15.55 -6.53 -12.36
CA LEU A 9 14.11 -6.58 -12.07
C LEU A 9 13.84 -6.83 -10.59
N ARG A 10 14.56 -7.78 -9.98
CA ARG A 10 14.44 -8.06 -8.54
C ARG A 10 14.78 -6.83 -7.70
N ALA A 11 15.87 -6.13 -8.03
CA ALA A 11 16.27 -4.93 -7.31
C ALA A 11 15.22 -3.82 -7.40
N VAL A 12 14.69 -3.55 -8.61
CA VAL A 12 13.64 -2.55 -8.83
C VAL A 12 12.37 -2.89 -8.04
N VAL A 13 11.89 -4.14 -8.13
CA VAL A 13 10.69 -4.58 -7.40
C VAL A 13 10.87 -4.41 -5.89
N VAL A 14 12.04 -4.73 -5.34
CA VAL A 14 12.32 -4.56 -3.92
C VAL A 14 12.31 -3.07 -3.53
N GLN A 15 12.89 -2.20 -4.35
CA GLN A 15 12.89 -0.75 -4.10
C GLN A 15 11.48 -0.17 -4.15
N CYS A 16 10.69 -0.50 -5.17
CA CYS A 16 9.30 -0.08 -5.29
C CYS A 16 8.46 -0.54 -4.09
N ARG A 17 8.62 -1.80 -3.69
CA ARG A 17 7.90 -2.34 -2.52
C ARG A 17 8.23 -1.55 -1.26
N ARG A 18 9.51 -1.28 -0.98
CA ARG A 18 9.92 -0.49 0.21
C ARG A 18 9.31 0.90 0.18
N ALA A 19 9.41 1.61 -0.95
CA ALA A 19 8.85 2.94 -1.09
C ALA A 19 7.33 2.98 -0.86
N LEU A 20 6.61 1.96 -1.35
CA LEU A 20 5.17 1.82 -1.13
C LEU A 20 4.83 1.46 0.33
N GLU A 21 5.57 0.55 0.95
CA GLU A 21 5.39 0.23 2.38
C GLU A 21 5.59 1.46 3.26
N ASP A 22 6.63 2.26 2.98
CA ASP A 22 6.90 3.50 3.72
C ASP A 22 5.80 4.56 3.49
N ASP A 23 5.26 4.66 2.28
CA ASP A 23 4.13 5.55 2.01
C ASP A 23 2.85 5.12 2.72
N VAL A 24 2.54 3.82 2.70
CA VAL A 24 1.38 3.27 3.40
C VAL A 24 1.49 3.53 4.90
N ARG A 25 2.66 3.32 5.53
CA ARG A 25 2.88 3.66 6.95
C ARG A 25 2.65 5.15 7.22
N ARG A 26 3.21 6.04 6.39
CA ARG A 26 2.99 7.49 6.51
C ARG A 26 1.52 7.87 6.41
N GLN A 27 0.76 7.23 5.52
CA GLN A 27 -0.69 7.49 5.40
C GLN A 27 -1.47 6.96 6.59
N LEU A 28 -1.14 5.76 7.09
CA LEU A 28 -1.77 5.18 8.29
C LEU A 28 -1.62 6.12 9.49
N GLU A 29 -0.41 6.60 9.76
CA GLU A 29 -0.16 7.52 10.87
C GLU A 29 -0.75 8.91 10.60
N GLY A 30 -0.46 9.50 9.43
CA GLY A 30 -0.77 10.90 9.16
C GLY A 30 -2.23 11.18 8.82
N ALA A 31 -2.85 10.32 7.99
CA ALA A 31 -4.22 10.54 7.53
C ALA A 31 -5.25 9.82 8.40
N TYR A 32 -4.93 8.59 8.85
CA TYR A 32 -5.86 7.73 9.57
C TYR A 32 -5.60 7.69 11.09
N GLY A 33 -4.48 8.24 11.56
CA GLY A 33 -4.10 8.22 12.98
C GLY A 33 -3.94 6.81 13.55
N ILE A 34 -3.48 5.87 12.74
CA ILE A 34 -3.18 4.49 13.14
C ILE A 34 -1.67 4.38 13.26
N LEU A 35 -1.20 4.16 14.48
CA LEU A 35 0.21 4.04 14.81
C LEU A 35 0.79 2.66 14.40
N PRO A 36 2.12 2.51 14.29
CA PRO A 36 2.75 1.24 13.88
C PRO A 36 2.43 0.03 14.78
N ASP A 37 2.17 0.26 16.05
CA ASP A 37 1.75 -0.77 17.01
C ASP A 37 0.27 -1.17 16.85
N GLY A 38 -0.46 -0.49 15.97
CA GLY A 38 -1.89 -0.65 15.70
C GLY A 38 -2.80 0.14 16.65
N THR A 39 -2.23 0.98 17.52
CA THR A 39 -2.99 1.92 18.33
C THR A 39 -3.66 2.95 17.43
N ALA A 40 -4.97 3.11 17.57
CA ALA A 40 -5.74 4.08 16.80
C ALA A 40 -5.97 5.33 17.68
N LEU A 41 -5.47 6.48 17.25
CA LEU A 41 -5.60 7.74 17.98
C LEU A 41 -7.07 8.15 18.12
N PRO A 42 -7.46 8.79 19.24
CA PRO A 42 -8.80 9.36 19.42
C PRO A 42 -9.15 10.37 18.32
N GLU A 43 -10.43 10.45 17.94
CA GLU A 43 -10.87 11.33 16.84
C GLU A 43 -10.56 12.80 17.09
N GLU A 44 -10.48 13.22 18.36
CA GLU A 44 -10.17 14.59 18.77
C GLU A 44 -8.74 15.00 18.42
N GLN A 45 -7.84 14.02 18.25
CA GLN A 45 -6.46 14.25 17.83
C GLN A 45 -6.30 14.25 16.31
N LEU A 46 -7.36 13.90 15.58
CA LEU A 46 -7.38 13.82 14.13
C LEU A 46 -7.81 15.20 13.62
N GLY A 47 -6.94 15.83 12.82
CA GLY A 47 -7.10 17.23 12.45
C GLY A 47 -8.46 17.56 11.80
N LYS A 48 -8.84 18.84 11.81
CA LYS A 48 -10.16 19.34 11.37
C LYS A 48 -10.60 18.97 9.93
N GLY A 49 -9.72 18.38 9.12
CA GLY A 49 -10.00 17.93 7.75
C GLY A 49 -10.66 16.54 7.64
N TRP A 50 -11.10 15.97 8.75
CA TRP A 50 -11.62 14.60 8.80
C TRP A 50 -13.03 14.46 8.22
N THR A 51 -13.10 13.90 7.01
CA THR A 51 -14.36 13.68 6.29
C THR A 51 -15.01 12.36 6.68
N ARG A 52 -16.32 12.22 6.43
CA ARG A 52 -17.04 10.94 6.60
C ARG A 52 -16.42 9.80 5.78
N ALA A 53 -15.86 10.10 4.60
CA ALA A 53 -15.18 9.12 3.77
C ALA A 53 -13.89 8.59 4.45
N LEU A 54 -13.08 9.48 5.02
CA LEU A 54 -11.88 9.11 5.78
C LEU A 54 -12.22 8.26 7.02
N LYS A 55 -13.28 8.61 7.76
CA LYS A 55 -13.79 7.81 8.88
C LYS A 55 -14.14 6.38 8.45
N ALA A 56 -14.92 6.26 7.38
CA ALA A 56 -15.36 4.97 6.87
C ALA A 56 -14.19 4.12 6.31
N GLU A 57 -13.16 4.76 5.75
CA GLU A 57 -11.95 4.07 5.30
C GLU A 57 -11.11 3.60 6.49
N ARG A 58 -10.91 4.45 7.50
CA ARG A 58 -10.20 4.06 8.73
C ARG A 58 -10.84 2.86 9.41
N GLU A 59 -12.15 2.84 9.52
CA GLU A 59 -12.86 1.70 10.11
C GLU A 59 -12.62 0.41 9.32
N ARG A 60 -12.66 0.49 7.98
CA ARG A 60 -12.32 -0.65 7.11
C ARG A 60 -10.89 -1.13 7.30
N ILE A 61 -9.93 -0.22 7.50
CA ILE A 61 -8.54 -0.57 7.81
C ILE A 61 -8.46 -1.31 9.15
N ILE A 62 -9.11 -0.80 10.20
CA ILE A 62 -9.11 -1.43 11.53
C ILE A 62 -9.71 -2.84 11.46
N VAL A 63 -10.84 -3.02 10.77
CA VAL A 63 -11.47 -4.33 10.56
C VAL A 63 -10.56 -5.27 9.77
N ALA A 64 -9.88 -4.78 8.74
CA ALA A 64 -8.92 -5.60 7.97
C ALA A 64 -7.76 -6.08 8.85
N VAL A 65 -7.21 -5.21 9.71
CA VAL A 65 -6.15 -5.57 10.66
C VAL A 65 -6.66 -6.60 11.68
N GLN A 66 -7.85 -6.41 12.25
CA GLN A 66 -8.47 -7.38 13.16
C GLN A 66 -8.71 -8.74 12.50
N HIS A 67 -9.08 -8.75 11.22
CA HIS A 67 -9.18 -9.97 10.45
C HIS A 67 -7.83 -10.68 10.33
N ILE A 68 -6.74 -9.93 10.11
CA ILE A 68 -5.39 -10.49 10.11
C ILE A 68 -5.00 -11.04 11.50
N GLU A 69 -5.33 -10.33 12.58
CA GLU A 69 -5.12 -10.80 13.96
C GLU A 69 -5.83 -12.13 14.24
N SER A 70 -7.01 -12.34 13.64
CA SER A 70 -7.79 -13.57 13.81
C SER A 70 -7.06 -14.84 13.34
N TYR A 71 -6.03 -14.71 12.52
CA TYR A 71 -5.14 -15.81 12.13
C TYR A 71 -4.01 -16.09 13.15
N GLY A 72 -4.04 -15.46 14.33
CA GLY A 72 -3.09 -15.69 15.43
C GLY A 72 -1.89 -14.74 15.45
N LEU A 73 -1.92 -13.64 14.69
CA LEU A 73 -0.88 -12.61 14.69
C LEU A 73 -1.15 -11.59 15.81
N SER A 74 -0.08 -11.09 16.44
CA SER A 74 -0.20 -9.94 17.34
C SER A 74 -0.55 -8.66 16.56
N ARG A 75 -1.13 -7.66 17.23
CA ARG A 75 -1.49 -6.38 16.58
C ARG A 75 -0.36 -5.77 15.74
N PRO A 76 0.89 -5.63 16.24
CA PRO A 76 1.97 -5.08 15.43
C PRO A 76 2.34 -5.97 14.23
N GLN A 77 2.26 -7.30 14.38
CA GLN A 77 2.50 -8.22 13.27
C GLN A 77 1.40 -8.13 12.20
N ALA A 78 0.15 -7.98 12.62
CA ALA A 78 -1.00 -7.80 11.74
C ALA A 78 -0.92 -6.46 10.99
N MET A 79 -0.49 -5.37 11.66
CA MET A 79 -0.21 -4.08 11.02
C MET A 79 0.88 -4.21 9.94
N GLU A 80 2.00 -4.83 10.27
CA GLU A 80 3.08 -5.05 9.31
C GLU A 80 2.64 -5.93 8.13
N GLN A 81 1.79 -6.93 8.38
CA GLN A 81 1.21 -7.74 7.31
C GLN A 81 0.27 -6.92 6.42
N PHE A 82 -0.62 -6.12 7.01
CA PHE A 82 -1.52 -5.23 6.29
C PHE A 82 -0.74 -4.25 5.38
N VAL A 83 0.34 -3.65 5.89
CA VAL A 83 1.21 -2.75 5.12
C VAL A 83 1.82 -3.48 3.91
N ARG A 84 2.39 -4.68 4.13
CA ARG A 84 2.99 -5.48 3.06
C ARG A 84 1.99 -5.87 1.98
N GLU A 85 0.81 -6.34 2.38
CA GLU A 85 -0.25 -6.76 1.45
C GLU A 85 -0.81 -5.58 0.65
N THR A 86 -0.98 -4.43 1.30
CA THR A 86 -1.42 -3.19 0.65
C THR A 86 -0.40 -2.74 -0.39
N ALA A 87 0.88 -2.67 -0.01
CA ALA A 87 1.97 -2.30 -0.91
C ALA A 87 2.09 -3.26 -2.11
N PHE A 88 1.95 -4.57 -1.86
CA PHE A 88 1.94 -5.59 -2.91
C PHE A 88 0.78 -5.41 -3.88
N THR A 89 -0.43 -5.15 -3.36
CA THR A 89 -1.62 -4.90 -4.17
C THR A 89 -1.45 -3.67 -5.06
N ILE A 90 -0.92 -2.58 -4.51
CA ILE A 90 -0.64 -1.35 -5.27
C ILE A 90 0.39 -1.64 -6.38
N LEU A 91 1.51 -2.27 -6.03
CA LEU A 91 2.57 -2.58 -6.99
C LEU A 91 2.07 -3.45 -8.16
N ASN A 92 1.27 -4.47 -7.86
CA ASN A 92 0.70 -5.35 -8.89
C ASN A 92 -0.26 -4.61 -9.81
N ARG A 93 -1.08 -3.70 -9.28
CA ARG A 93 -1.97 -2.86 -10.08
C ARG A 93 -1.18 -1.92 -10.98
N LEU A 94 -0.13 -1.29 -10.47
CA LEU A 94 0.76 -0.44 -11.27
C LEU A 94 1.45 -1.23 -12.39
N ALA A 95 1.95 -2.44 -12.09
CA ALA A 95 2.53 -3.32 -13.09
C ALA A 95 1.50 -3.72 -14.17
N ALA A 96 0.28 -4.05 -13.77
CA ALA A 96 -0.81 -4.36 -14.70
C ALA A 96 -1.14 -3.17 -15.61
N LEU A 97 -1.24 -1.95 -15.07
CA LEU A 97 -1.42 -0.72 -15.85
C LEU A 97 -0.30 -0.55 -16.88
N LYS A 98 0.97 -0.68 -16.47
CA LYS A 98 2.11 -0.60 -17.39
C LYS A 98 2.11 -1.69 -18.47
N LEU A 99 1.65 -2.89 -18.16
CA LEU A 99 1.48 -3.94 -19.16
C LEU A 99 0.35 -3.62 -20.16
N MET A 100 -0.72 -2.97 -19.71
CA MET A 100 -1.83 -2.55 -20.59
C MET A 100 -1.44 -1.41 -21.54
N GLU A 101 -0.50 -0.55 -21.14
CA GLU A 101 0.10 0.49 -21.99
C GLU A 101 1.05 -0.07 -23.08
N HIS A 102 1.53 -1.31 -22.92
CA HIS A 102 2.56 -1.88 -23.79
C HIS A 102 2.15 -1.77 -25.27
N PRO A 103 3.05 -1.36 -26.20
CA PRO A 103 2.72 -1.16 -27.62
C PRO A 103 2.16 -2.39 -28.34
N GLY A 104 2.45 -3.58 -27.83
CA GLY A 104 1.88 -4.84 -28.33
C GLY A 104 0.49 -5.19 -27.79
N ARG A 105 -0.07 -4.41 -26.85
CA ARG A 105 -1.42 -4.61 -26.27
C ARG A 105 -2.34 -3.41 -26.49
N VAL A 106 -1.83 -2.20 -26.25
CA VAL A 106 -2.53 -0.90 -26.48
C VAL A 106 -3.96 -0.89 -25.92
N LEU A 107 -4.12 -1.39 -24.68
CA LEU A 107 -5.43 -1.43 -24.04
C LEU A 107 -5.81 -0.09 -23.41
N ILE A 108 -4.81 0.71 -23.04
CA ILE A 108 -4.98 2.05 -22.48
C ILE A 108 -3.91 3.01 -23.02
N GLN A 109 -4.17 4.32 -22.92
CA GLN A 109 -3.20 5.36 -23.24
C GLN A 109 -2.04 5.38 -22.24
N GLU A 110 -0.83 5.70 -22.71
CA GLU A 110 0.37 5.81 -21.87
C GLU A 110 0.22 6.96 -20.85
N SER A 111 0.31 6.62 -19.56
CA SER A 111 0.04 7.55 -18.45
C SER A 111 1.19 8.53 -18.16
N ALA A 112 2.38 8.30 -18.73
CA ALA A 112 3.53 9.21 -18.67
C ALA A 112 4.39 8.96 -19.91
N GLY A 113 4.45 9.95 -20.82
CA GLY A 113 5.25 9.84 -22.04
C GLY A 113 6.75 9.74 -21.74
N LYS A 114 7.51 9.22 -22.70
CA LYS A 114 8.97 9.39 -22.72
C LYS A 114 9.23 10.90 -22.76
N GLY A 115 9.73 11.45 -21.66
CA GLY A 115 10.04 12.88 -21.52
C GLY A 115 10.89 13.42 -22.66
#